data_AF-A0A1G2WEW7-F1
#
_entry.id   AF-A0A1G2WEW7-F1
#
_cell.length_a   1.000
_cell.length_b   1.000
_cell.length_c   1.000
_cell.angle_alpha   90.00
_cell.angle_beta   90.00
_cell.angle_gamma   90.00
#
_symmetry.space_group_name_H-M   'P 1'
#
loop_
_entity.id
_entity.type
_entity.pdbx_description
1 polymer ?
#
loop_
_entity_poly.entity_id
_entity_poly.type
_entity_poly.pdbx_seq_one_letter_code
_entity_poly.pdbx_strand_id
1 'polypeptide(L)'
;MFCPDANGCLPVKTALLQINHPLFITSEDESPAIRIGQPTDASAATLPFTGMVAPCPLERLGSPDFCRDHGLRYPYVGGSMAKGISSIAMAKAFGEAGMLGFYGAAGMPLEEVMTAIDELQSAGTPFPFGINLIHSPNEADLEQALVELYLKRGIHLIEASAFLDLTLPVVRYRIHGIHRDGSGKIITPNRIVAKISREEIAAKFFAPPPERFLRELVGSGTITPEQAQWAAQVPMAQDVTVEADSGGHTDNRPAISLFPSILALKDKIQAQYRYQQELRVGLGGGIATPASAAAAFAMGAAYLVTGTVNQACVESGTCDEVRQMLAETRQADITMAPSADMFEMGVNVQVLKRGTMFSMRAARLYELYRSHGSIDEIPAEERQKLEKSIFRATLESVWEQTRAYFSVRDPRQVEKALQNPKHKMALVFRWYLGQSPVWANKGETSRKIDYQIWCGPAMGAFNEWTRGSFLEVPANRKVITVALNLLLGAAYLLRANQLPIQGVRLDAEALSFAPLEIETIKEYLR
;
A
#
# COMPACT_ATOMS: atom_id res chain seq x y z
N MET A 1 -19.78 16.19 24.11
CA MET A 1 -21.15 16.72 23.92
C MET A 1 -21.01 18.23 23.76
N PHE A 2 -21.04 18.73 22.53
CA PHE A 2 -20.73 20.13 22.22
C PHE A 2 -22.01 20.96 22.35
N CYS A 3 -22.04 21.94 23.26
CA CYS A 3 -23.19 22.82 23.40
C CYS A 3 -23.30 23.74 22.17
N PRO A 4 -24.45 23.78 21.48
CA PRO A 4 -24.75 24.84 20.53
C PRO A 4 -24.66 26.21 21.20
N ASP A 5 -24.44 27.28 20.43
CA ASP A 5 -24.59 28.64 20.95
C ASP A 5 -26.05 28.93 21.36
N ALA A 6 -26.31 30.13 21.91
CA ALA A 6 -27.64 30.54 22.38
C ALA A 6 -28.75 30.46 21.30
N ASN A 7 -28.37 30.37 20.03
CA ASN A 7 -29.28 30.24 18.89
C ASN A 7 -29.33 28.82 18.32
N GLY A 8 -28.52 27.86 18.78
CA GLY A 8 -28.47 26.51 18.20
C GLY A 8 -27.47 26.34 17.05
N CYS A 9 -26.61 27.34 16.79
CA CYS A 9 -25.56 27.29 15.78
C CYS A 9 -24.28 26.65 16.36
N LEU A 10 -23.58 25.88 15.52
CA LEU A 10 -22.28 25.31 15.85
C LEU A 10 -21.20 25.98 15.00
N PRO A 11 -19.98 26.15 15.52
CA PRO A 11 -18.84 26.55 14.70
C PRO A 11 -18.72 25.61 13.49
N VAL A 12 -18.46 26.17 12.31
CA VAL A 12 -18.47 25.43 11.04
C VAL A 12 -17.60 24.18 11.10
N LYS A 13 -16.40 24.27 11.70
CA LYS A 13 -15.51 23.12 11.89
C LYS A 13 -16.16 22.01 12.72
N THR A 14 -16.75 22.36 13.86
CA THR A 14 -17.43 21.41 14.75
C THR A 14 -18.60 20.75 14.02
N ALA A 15 -19.35 21.51 13.23
CA ALA A 15 -20.45 20.97 12.43
C ALA A 15 -19.97 19.98 11.36
N LEU A 16 -18.92 20.33 10.62
CA LEU A 16 -18.30 19.47 9.61
C LEU A 16 -17.68 18.18 10.17
N LEU A 17 -17.38 18.12 11.47
CA LEU A 17 -16.94 16.90 12.16
C LEU A 17 -18.09 15.97 12.58
N GLN A 18 -19.35 16.43 12.56
CA GLN A 18 -20.53 15.59 12.86
C GLN A 18 -20.90 14.70 11.67
N ILE A 19 -19.98 13.82 11.27
CA ILE A 19 -20.02 13.07 10.01
C ILE A 19 -21.21 12.10 9.88
N ASN A 20 -21.82 11.73 11.00
CA ASN A 20 -22.98 10.83 11.04
C ASN A 20 -24.32 11.56 10.85
N HIS A 21 -24.32 12.90 10.87
CA HIS A 21 -25.54 13.70 10.82
C HIS A 21 -25.55 14.61 9.58
N PRO A 22 -26.72 14.88 8.98
CA PRO A 22 -26.82 15.93 7.96
C PRO A 22 -26.60 17.31 8.60
N LEU A 23 -26.08 18.26 7.81
CA LEU A 23 -26.08 19.68 8.18
C LEU A 23 -27.13 20.40 7.34
N PHE A 24 -27.88 21.30 7.97
CA PHE A 24 -28.86 22.14 7.30
C PHE A 24 -28.32 23.56 7.22
N ILE A 25 -28.48 24.16 6.05
CA ILE A 25 -28.10 25.55 5.78
C ILE A 25 -29.39 26.35 5.80
N THR A 26 -29.39 27.38 6.64
CA THR A 26 -30.53 28.29 6.82
C THR A 26 -30.10 29.71 6.50
N SER A 27 -31.03 30.59 6.16
CA SER A 27 -30.75 32.02 6.01
C SER A 27 -31.35 32.80 7.18
N GLU A 28 -30.52 33.62 7.84
CA GLU A 28 -30.95 34.60 8.84
C GLU A 28 -30.34 35.94 8.40
N ASP A 29 -31.18 36.95 8.15
CA ASP A 29 -30.78 38.28 7.65
C ASP A 29 -29.82 38.27 6.44
N GLU A 30 -30.17 37.51 5.38
CA GLU A 30 -29.38 37.33 4.14
C GLU A 30 -28.00 36.66 4.31
N SER A 31 -27.64 36.22 5.52
CA SER A 31 -26.39 35.49 5.79
C SER A 31 -26.66 33.98 5.96
N PRO A 32 -25.89 33.09 5.31
CA PRO A 32 -26.04 31.65 5.49
C PRO A 32 -25.53 31.22 6.88
N ALA A 33 -26.37 30.51 7.64
CA ALA A 33 -26.04 29.91 8.94
C ALA A 33 -26.12 28.37 8.86
N ILE A 34 -25.13 27.67 9.42
CA ILE A 34 -25.04 26.21 9.43
C ILE A 34 -25.57 25.68 10.77
N ARG A 35 -26.57 24.81 10.70
CA ARG A 35 -27.23 24.23 11.87
C ARG A 35 -27.23 22.71 11.79
N ILE A 36 -27.13 22.07 12.95
CA ILE A 36 -27.36 20.62 13.09
C ILE A 36 -28.77 20.43 13.62
N GLY A 37 -29.56 19.61 12.94
CA GLY A 37 -30.93 19.36 13.35
C GLY A 37 -31.61 18.32 12.47
N GLN A 38 -32.92 18.21 12.62
CA GLN A 38 -33.80 17.55 11.65
C GLN A 38 -34.75 18.63 11.11
N PRO A 39 -35.23 18.52 9.87
CA PRO A 39 -36.38 19.32 9.46
C PRO A 39 -37.56 18.91 10.35
N THR A 40 -38.11 19.83 11.14
CA THR A 40 -39.30 19.57 11.95
C THR A 40 -40.48 20.36 11.40
N ASP A 41 -41.65 19.72 11.35
CA ASP A 41 -42.89 20.33 10.85
C ASP A 41 -43.61 21.20 11.91
N ALA A 42 -43.02 21.45 13.10
CA ALA A 42 -43.75 22.12 14.19
C ALA A 42 -42.94 23.08 15.09
N SER A 43 -43.53 24.29 15.19
CA SER A 43 -43.57 25.31 16.27
C SER A 43 -42.38 26.19 16.65
N ALA A 44 -41.19 26.02 16.09
CA ALA A 44 -40.13 27.05 16.21
C ALA A 44 -40.15 28.01 15.00
N ALA A 45 -39.59 29.22 15.14
CA ALA A 45 -39.44 30.17 14.05
C ALA A 45 -38.80 29.48 12.83
N THR A 46 -39.59 29.30 11.77
CA THR A 46 -39.17 28.59 10.56
C THR A 46 -38.15 29.45 9.82
N LEU A 47 -36.88 29.05 9.85
CA LEU A 47 -35.86 29.68 9.03
C LEU A 47 -35.94 29.12 7.59
N PRO A 48 -35.74 29.96 6.56
CA PRO A 48 -35.68 29.50 5.17
C PRO A 48 -34.57 28.46 4.98
N PHE A 49 -34.92 27.29 4.47
CA PHE A 49 -33.96 26.26 4.05
C PHE A 49 -33.28 26.69 2.75
N THR A 50 -31.95 26.70 2.73
CA THR A 50 -31.17 27.10 1.55
C THR A 50 -30.22 26.01 1.05
N GLY A 51 -29.99 24.95 1.84
CA GLY A 51 -29.21 23.80 1.40
C GLY A 51 -28.93 22.77 2.49
N MET A 52 -28.25 21.68 2.12
CA MET A 52 -27.96 20.55 2.99
C MET A 52 -26.58 19.95 2.68
N VAL A 53 -25.85 19.53 3.71
CA VAL A 53 -24.65 18.69 3.58
C VAL A 53 -24.99 17.28 4.06
N ALA A 54 -24.77 16.28 3.21
CA ALA A 54 -25.07 14.90 3.54
C ALA A 54 -24.16 14.35 4.66
N PRO A 55 -24.62 13.35 5.44
CA PRO A 55 -23.75 12.53 6.27
C PRO A 55 -22.65 11.90 5.42
N CYS A 56 -21.44 11.83 5.96
CA CYS A 56 -20.28 11.20 5.33
C CYS A 56 -19.58 10.27 6.34
N PRO A 57 -20.26 9.22 6.84
CA PRO A 57 -19.65 8.27 7.78
C PRO A 57 -18.46 7.56 7.13
N LEU A 58 -17.42 7.27 7.91
CA LEU A 58 -16.16 6.73 7.39
C LEU A 58 -16.35 5.39 6.67
N GLU A 59 -17.28 4.57 7.15
CA GLU A 59 -17.66 3.27 6.62
C GLU A 59 -18.27 3.35 5.22
N ARG A 60 -18.68 4.56 4.77
CA ARG A 60 -19.30 4.80 3.46
C ARG A 60 -18.47 5.68 2.52
N LEU A 61 -17.23 6.01 2.87
CA LEU A 61 -16.34 6.78 1.99
C LEU A 61 -15.98 6.02 0.71
N GLY A 62 -15.83 4.69 0.81
CA GLY A 62 -15.52 3.78 -0.29
C GLY A 62 -16.62 2.74 -0.49
N SER A 63 -16.25 1.54 -0.92
CA SER A 63 -17.18 0.44 -1.21
C SER A 63 -17.58 -0.31 0.08
N PRO A 64 -18.87 -0.33 0.47
CA PRO A 64 -19.34 -1.16 1.58
C PRO A 64 -19.19 -2.65 1.30
N ASP A 65 -19.23 -3.06 0.04
CA ASP A 65 -19.04 -4.45 -0.38
C ASP A 65 -17.59 -4.91 -0.14
N PHE A 66 -16.61 -4.04 -0.39
CA PHE A 66 -15.22 -4.32 -0.01
C PHE A 66 -15.10 -4.57 1.49
N CYS A 67 -15.67 -3.68 2.32
CA CYS A 67 -15.64 -3.84 3.76
C CYS A 67 -16.30 -5.15 4.21
N ARG A 68 -17.51 -5.44 3.73
CA ARG A 68 -18.24 -6.67 4.09
C ARG A 68 -17.45 -7.93 3.70
N ASP A 69 -16.94 -7.99 2.47
CA ASP A 69 -16.33 -9.21 1.93
C ASP A 69 -14.98 -9.54 2.57
N HIS A 70 -14.31 -8.53 3.14
CA HIS A 70 -13.03 -8.65 3.86
C HIS A 70 -13.18 -8.52 5.38
N GLY A 71 -14.40 -8.40 5.91
CA GLY A 71 -14.65 -8.29 7.36
C GLY A 71 -14.14 -6.99 7.99
N LEU A 72 -14.14 -5.89 7.23
CA LEU A 72 -13.62 -4.59 7.64
C LEU A 72 -14.75 -3.65 8.07
N ARG A 73 -14.39 -2.64 8.86
CA ARG A 73 -15.22 -1.48 9.15
C ARG A 73 -14.94 -0.34 8.18
N TYR A 74 -13.67 -0.09 7.88
CA TYR A 74 -13.26 1.04 7.05
C TYR A 74 -12.60 0.58 5.74
N PRO A 75 -12.84 1.29 4.62
CA PRO A 75 -12.25 0.99 3.31
C PRO A 75 -10.80 1.49 3.24
N TYR A 76 -9.94 0.94 4.09
CA TYR A 76 -8.56 1.37 4.28
C TYR A 76 -7.63 0.16 4.39
N VAL A 77 -6.53 0.21 3.63
CA VAL A 77 -5.53 -0.85 3.55
C VAL A 77 -4.15 -0.30 3.88
N GLY A 78 -3.48 -0.92 4.85
CA GLY A 78 -2.04 -0.83 5.02
C GLY A 78 -1.36 -1.74 4.01
N GLY A 79 -0.85 -1.16 2.91
CA GLY A 79 -0.17 -1.91 1.85
C GLY A 79 1.11 -2.58 2.35
N SER A 80 1.53 -3.66 1.70
CA SER A 80 2.77 -4.33 2.11
C SER A 80 4.00 -3.48 1.78
N MET A 81 4.95 -3.50 2.71
CA MET A 81 6.28 -2.92 2.59
C MET A 81 7.29 -4.03 2.86
N ALA A 82 8.18 -4.28 1.90
CA ALA A 82 9.07 -5.44 1.86
C ALA A 82 9.97 -5.56 3.09
N LYS A 83 10.64 -6.71 3.23
CA LYS A 83 11.62 -6.98 4.30
C LYS A 83 11.03 -6.81 5.71
N GLY A 84 9.76 -7.17 5.88
CA GLY A 84 9.06 -7.10 7.17
C GLY A 84 8.76 -5.68 7.67
N ILE A 85 8.93 -4.64 6.84
CA ILE A 85 8.62 -3.25 7.22
C ILE A 85 7.12 -3.13 7.55
N SER A 86 6.25 -3.72 6.73
CA SER A 86 4.87 -4.02 7.17
C SER A 86 4.93 -5.23 8.10
N SER A 87 5.15 -4.95 9.37
CA SER A 87 5.41 -5.93 10.41
C SER A 87 4.14 -6.68 10.83
N ILE A 88 4.33 -7.71 11.66
CA ILE A 88 3.23 -8.43 12.34
C ILE A 88 2.41 -7.46 13.20
N ALA A 89 3.10 -6.59 13.96
CA ALA A 89 2.46 -5.59 14.82
C ALA A 89 1.59 -4.61 14.01
N MET A 90 2.07 -4.19 12.83
CA MET A 90 1.32 -3.31 11.94
C MET A 90 0.10 -3.99 11.33
N ALA A 91 0.26 -5.21 10.81
CA ALA A 91 -0.86 -5.97 10.22
C ALA A 91 -1.96 -6.24 11.26
N LYS A 92 -1.55 -6.63 12.48
CA LYS A 92 -2.43 -6.81 13.63
C LYS A 92 -3.15 -5.52 14.01
N ALA A 93 -2.44 -4.41 14.14
CA ALA A 93 -3.03 -3.13 14.51
C ALA A 93 -4.14 -2.71 13.53
N PHE A 94 -3.91 -2.86 12.21
CA PHE A 94 -4.95 -2.59 11.20
C PHE A 94 -6.14 -3.53 11.34
N GLY A 95 -5.89 -4.84 11.42
CA GLY A 95 -6.96 -5.84 11.54
C GLY A 95 -7.87 -5.61 12.74
N GLU A 96 -7.27 -5.39 13.92
CA GLU A 96 -8.02 -5.14 15.18
C GLU A 96 -8.83 -3.84 15.13
N ALA A 97 -8.40 -2.86 14.33
CA ALA A 97 -9.10 -1.59 14.13
C ALA A 97 -10.20 -1.65 13.05
N GLY A 98 -10.47 -2.83 12.46
CA GLY A 98 -11.43 -2.98 11.37
C GLY A 98 -10.93 -2.42 10.04
N MET A 99 -9.62 -2.44 9.82
CA MET A 99 -8.95 -2.12 8.56
C MET A 99 -8.18 -3.34 8.07
N LEU A 100 -7.65 -3.32 6.84
CA LEU A 100 -6.87 -4.43 6.31
C LEU A 100 -5.37 -4.13 6.37
N GLY A 101 -4.57 -5.04 6.94
CA GLY A 101 -3.12 -4.97 6.92
C GLY A 101 -2.50 -6.15 6.19
N PHE A 102 -1.50 -5.87 5.33
CA PHE A 102 -0.71 -6.91 4.67
C PHE A 102 0.68 -7.05 5.27
N TYR A 103 1.06 -8.25 5.68
CA TYR A 103 2.43 -8.55 6.10
C TYR A 103 3.41 -8.48 4.92
N GLY A 104 4.55 -7.82 5.14
CA GLY A 104 5.59 -7.56 4.15
C GLY A 104 6.53 -8.73 3.89
N ALA A 105 6.03 -9.81 3.30
CA ALA A 105 6.81 -11.04 3.05
C ALA A 105 7.90 -10.92 1.96
N ALA A 106 7.82 -9.92 1.07
CA ALA A 106 8.80 -9.75 0.00
C ALA A 106 10.24 -9.67 0.53
N GLY A 107 11.09 -10.58 0.03
CA GLY A 107 12.50 -10.65 0.40
C GLY A 107 12.79 -11.23 1.79
N MET A 108 11.78 -11.74 2.49
CA MET A 108 11.93 -12.48 3.75
C MET A 108 12.24 -13.96 3.48
N PRO A 109 13.03 -14.63 4.34
CA PRO A 109 13.16 -16.09 4.30
C PRO A 109 11.82 -16.79 4.53
N LEU A 110 11.62 -17.96 3.91
CA LEU A 110 10.37 -18.73 4.01
C LEU A 110 10.03 -19.09 5.46
N GLU A 111 11.03 -19.42 6.27
CA GLU A 111 10.86 -19.72 7.70
C GLU A 111 10.34 -18.51 8.49
N GLU A 112 10.83 -17.31 8.20
CA GLU A 112 10.34 -16.08 8.86
C GLU A 112 8.90 -15.75 8.45
N VAL A 113 8.54 -16.00 7.17
CA VAL A 113 7.15 -15.87 6.72
C VAL A 113 6.24 -16.87 7.44
N MET A 114 6.72 -18.09 7.66
CA MET A 114 5.99 -19.11 8.41
C MET A 114 5.77 -18.70 9.87
N THR A 115 6.79 -18.18 10.55
CA THR A 115 6.67 -17.64 11.91
C THR A 115 5.68 -16.48 11.96
N ALA A 116 5.73 -15.57 10.99
CA ALA A 116 4.80 -14.45 10.93
C ALA A 116 3.34 -14.90 10.75
N ILE A 117 3.10 -15.94 9.95
CA ILE A 117 1.77 -16.57 9.83
C ILE A 117 1.31 -17.11 11.18
N ASP A 118 2.16 -17.88 11.87
CA ASP A 118 1.82 -18.50 13.15
C ASP A 118 1.49 -17.46 14.23
N GLU A 119 2.21 -16.34 14.26
CA GLU A 119 1.93 -15.22 15.17
C GLU A 119 0.61 -14.48 14.83
N LEU A 120 0.34 -14.22 13.55
CA LEU A 120 -0.90 -13.55 13.14
C LEU A 120 -2.13 -14.43 13.40
N GLN A 121 -2.03 -15.75 13.19
CA GLN A 121 -3.12 -16.69 13.41
C GLN A 121 -3.37 -17.03 14.89
N SER A 122 -2.35 -16.89 15.75
CA SER A 122 -2.44 -17.19 17.19
C SER A 122 -3.00 -16.03 18.03
N ALA A 123 -3.43 -14.94 17.40
CA ALA A 123 -4.07 -13.83 18.10
C ALA A 123 -5.34 -14.27 18.86
N GLY A 124 -5.50 -13.79 20.09
CA GLY A 124 -6.62 -14.19 20.95
C GLY A 124 -8.00 -13.83 20.42
N THR A 125 -8.12 -12.79 19.58
CA THR A 125 -9.33 -12.46 18.84
C THR A 125 -9.00 -12.48 17.35
N PRO A 126 -9.72 -13.26 16.52
CA PRO A 126 -9.51 -13.26 15.08
C PRO A 126 -9.74 -11.88 14.46
N PHE A 127 -8.88 -11.48 13.54
CA PHE A 127 -8.98 -10.24 12.80
C PHE A 127 -8.59 -10.45 11.32
N PRO A 128 -9.06 -9.59 10.41
CA PRO A 128 -8.69 -9.69 9.00
C PRO A 128 -7.24 -9.27 8.77
N PHE A 129 -6.48 -10.10 8.07
CA PHE A 129 -5.14 -9.78 7.59
C PHE A 129 -4.87 -10.50 6.27
N GLY A 130 -3.84 -10.04 5.55
CA GLY A 130 -3.33 -10.74 4.38
C GLY A 130 -1.81 -10.79 4.37
N ILE A 131 -1.25 -11.50 3.38
CA ILE A 131 0.20 -11.62 3.20
C ILE A 131 0.57 -11.24 1.77
N ASN A 132 1.66 -10.51 1.60
CA ASN A 132 2.14 -10.19 0.28
C ASN A 132 2.70 -11.41 -0.47
N LEU A 133 2.25 -11.62 -1.71
CA LEU A 133 2.90 -12.49 -2.68
C LEU A 133 3.53 -11.60 -3.75
N ILE A 134 4.86 -11.49 -3.74
CA ILE A 134 5.59 -10.72 -4.75
C ILE A 134 6.02 -11.63 -5.90
N HIS A 135 5.79 -11.19 -7.13
CA HIS A 135 6.32 -11.88 -8.30
C HIS A 135 7.84 -11.67 -8.37
N SER A 136 8.59 -12.77 -8.50
CA SER A 136 10.05 -12.76 -8.60
C SER A 136 10.47 -13.54 -9.86
N PRO A 137 10.60 -12.89 -11.04
CA PRO A 137 10.86 -13.59 -12.30
C PRO A 137 12.10 -14.49 -12.30
N ASN A 138 13.13 -14.11 -11.53
CA ASN A 138 14.38 -14.85 -11.41
C ASN A 138 14.35 -15.97 -10.35
N GLU A 139 13.26 -16.07 -9.57
CA GLU A 139 13.11 -17.01 -8.45
C GLU A 139 11.71 -17.64 -8.47
N ALA A 140 11.30 -18.23 -9.61
CA ALA A 140 9.97 -18.82 -9.77
C ALA A 140 9.66 -19.91 -8.71
N ASP A 141 10.68 -20.66 -8.28
CA ASP A 141 10.57 -21.68 -7.23
C ASP A 141 10.13 -21.07 -5.88
N LEU A 142 10.51 -19.82 -5.59
CA LEU A 142 10.12 -19.11 -4.37
C LEU A 142 8.64 -18.76 -4.37
N GLU A 143 8.11 -18.27 -5.48
CA GLU A 143 6.68 -17.95 -5.61
C GLU A 143 5.83 -19.20 -5.41
N GLN A 144 6.24 -20.33 -5.98
CA GLN A 144 5.59 -21.62 -5.79
C GLN A 144 5.64 -22.08 -4.32
N ALA A 145 6.81 -21.98 -3.67
CA ALA A 145 6.97 -22.36 -2.27
C ALA A 145 6.11 -21.51 -1.32
N LEU A 146 6.00 -20.20 -1.59
CA LEU A 146 5.14 -19.30 -0.81
C LEU A 146 3.67 -19.63 -0.99
N VAL A 147 3.21 -19.88 -2.22
CA VAL A 147 1.82 -20.31 -2.46
C VAL A 147 1.53 -21.62 -1.74
N GLU A 148 2.44 -22.59 -1.78
CA GLU A 148 2.25 -23.85 -1.06
C GLU A 148 2.16 -23.65 0.45
N LEU A 149 3.02 -22.80 1.02
CA LEU A 149 2.96 -22.42 2.43
C LEU A 149 1.61 -21.78 2.77
N TYR A 150 1.14 -20.83 1.95
CA TYR A 150 -0.12 -20.11 2.18
C TYR A 150 -1.32 -21.04 2.14
N LEU A 151 -1.37 -21.96 1.18
CA LEU A 151 -2.43 -22.97 1.09
C LEU A 151 -2.40 -23.92 2.29
N LYS A 152 -1.22 -24.44 2.64
CA LYS A 152 -1.06 -25.35 3.79
C LYS A 152 -1.46 -24.70 5.12
N ARG A 153 -1.24 -23.39 5.26
CA ARG A 153 -1.56 -22.63 6.47
C ARG A 153 -2.95 -21.98 6.46
N GLY A 154 -3.75 -22.18 5.41
CA GLY A 154 -5.10 -21.60 5.33
C GLY A 154 -5.11 -20.07 5.20
N ILE A 155 -4.13 -19.50 4.50
CA ILE A 155 -4.09 -18.06 4.22
C ILE A 155 -5.04 -17.77 3.05
N HIS A 156 -6.16 -17.12 3.34
CA HIS A 156 -7.24 -16.86 2.39
C HIS A 156 -7.19 -15.49 1.72
N LEU A 157 -6.19 -14.67 2.02
CA LEU A 157 -6.04 -13.34 1.42
C LEU A 157 -4.56 -13.01 1.14
N ILE A 158 -4.25 -12.68 -0.12
CA ILE A 158 -2.94 -12.16 -0.51
C ILE A 158 -3.03 -10.79 -1.19
N GLU A 159 -1.97 -9.99 -1.04
CA GLU A 159 -1.68 -8.86 -1.92
C GLU A 159 -0.69 -9.33 -2.98
N ALA A 160 -1.14 -9.48 -4.23
CA ALA A 160 -0.29 -9.86 -5.35
C ALA A 160 0.38 -8.63 -5.94
N SER A 161 1.72 -8.53 -5.90
CA SER A 161 2.47 -7.36 -6.37
C SER A 161 3.60 -7.72 -7.34
N ALA A 162 4.02 -6.73 -8.13
CA ALA A 162 5.11 -6.84 -9.13
C ALA A 162 4.88 -7.85 -10.29
N PHE A 163 3.66 -8.37 -10.46
CA PHE A 163 3.34 -9.30 -11.54
C PHE A 163 3.41 -8.62 -12.92
N LEU A 164 4.15 -9.24 -13.85
CA LEU A 164 4.23 -8.86 -15.26
C LEU A 164 3.29 -9.72 -16.14
N ASP A 165 2.97 -10.91 -15.65
CA ASP A 165 1.96 -11.80 -16.21
C ASP A 165 1.39 -12.67 -15.08
N LEU A 166 0.25 -13.31 -15.31
CA LEU A 166 -0.24 -14.35 -14.44
C LEU A 166 0.67 -15.59 -14.53
N THR A 167 0.89 -16.21 -13.38
CA THR A 167 1.70 -17.40 -13.22
C THR A 167 0.82 -18.57 -12.77
N LEU A 168 1.29 -19.80 -12.96
CA LEU A 168 0.57 -20.98 -12.47
C LEU A 168 0.36 -20.94 -10.93
N PRO A 169 1.36 -20.56 -10.09
CA PRO A 169 1.17 -20.50 -8.64
C PRO A 169 0.07 -19.53 -8.20
N VAL A 170 0.00 -18.31 -8.73
CA VAL A 170 -1.05 -17.35 -8.32
C VAL A 170 -2.44 -17.78 -8.79
N VAL A 171 -2.54 -18.44 -9.95
CA VAL A 171 -3.78 -19.05 -10.44
C VAL A 171 -4.21 -20.20 -9.54
N ARG A 172 -3.29 -21.10 -9.18
CA ARG A 172 -3.54 -22.20 -8.24
C ARG A 172 -4.02 -21.68 -6.91
N TYR A 173 -3.38 -20.64 -6.37
CA TYR A 173 -3.81 -19.99 -5.13
C TYR A 173 -5.26 -19.51 -5.22
N ARG A 174 -5.61 -18.76 -6.28
CA ARG A 174 -6.94 -18.17 -6.46
C ARG A 174 -8.06 -19.20 -6.44
N ILE A 175 -7.86 -20.34 -7.08
CA ILE A 175 -8.92 -21.33 -7.30
C ILE A 175 -8.88 -22.50 -6.31
N HIS A 176 -7.91 -22.54 -5.40
CA HIS A 176 -7.83 -23.62 -4.41
C HIS A 176 -9.07 -23.61 -3.51
N GLY A 177 -9.71 -24.78 -3.41
CA GLY A 177 -10.95 -24.95 -2.64
C GLY A 177 -12.20 -24.34 -3.31
N ILE A 178 -12.14 -23.95 -4.59
CA ILE A 178 -13.32 -23.46 -5.33
C ILE A 178 -14.43 -24.52 -5.32
N HIS A 179 -15.64 -24.09 -4.98
CA HIS A 179 -16.83 -24.94 -4.92
C HIS A 179 -18.12 -24.16 -5.20
N ARG A 180 -19.24 -24.87 -5.35
CA ARG A 180 -20.58 -24.27 -5.30
C ARG A 180 -21.22 -24.54 -3.95
N ASP A 181 -21.84 -23.52 -3.37
CA ASP A 181 -22.64 -23.70 -2.15
C ASP A 181 -24.03 -24.29 -2.46
N GLY A 182 -24.84 -24.51 -1.41
CA GLY A 182 -26.19 -25.06 -1.54
C GLY A 182 -27.19 -24.20 -2.33
N SER A 183 -26.85 -22.93 -2.60
CA SER A 183 -27.63 -22.03 -3.46
C SER A 183 -27.16 -22.03 -4.92
N GLY A 184 -26.08 -22.75 -5.22
CA GLY A 184 -25.44 -22.77 -6.53
C GLY A 184 -24.46 -21.62 -6.78
N LYS A 185 -24.19 -20.77 -5.79
CA LYS A 185 -23.21 -19.68 -5.90
C LYS A 185 -21.79 -20.24 -5.89
N ILE A 186 -20.94 -19.73 -6.78
CA ILE A 186 -19.52 -20.09 -6.82
C ILE A 186 -18.80 -19.39 -5.66
N ILE A 187 -18.15 -20.17 -4.81
CA ILE A 187 -17.36 -19.71 -3.68
C ILE A 187 -15.88 -19.90 -4.01
N THR A 188 -15.12 -18.81 -3.92
CA THR A 188 -13.65 -18.81 -3.98
C THR A 188 -13.10 -18.49 -2.59
N PRO A 189 -12.66 -19.48 -1.80
CA PRO A 189 -12.15 -19.24 -0.45
C PRO A 189 -10.97 -18.27 -0.43
N ASN A 190 -10.09 -18.38 -1.43
CA ASN A 190 -8.88 -17.56 -1.53
C ASN A 190 -9.12 -16.31 -2.37
N ARG A 191 -8.82 -15.15 -1.79
CA ARG A 191 -8.99 -13.82 -2.39
C ARG A 191 -7.63 -13.20 -2.73
N ILE A 192 -7.62 -12.41 -3.80
CA ILE A 192 -6.45 -11.68 -4.25
C ILE A 192 -6.82 -10.20 -4.32
N VAL A 193 -6.00 -9.36 -3.68
CA VAL A 193 -5.92 -7.93 -3.95
C VAL A 193 -4.71 -7.71 -4.85
N ALA A 194 -4.92 -7.44 -6.13
CA ALA A 194 -3.82 -7.29 -7.08
C ALA A 194 -3.36 -5.83 -7.14
N LYS A 195 -2.09 -5.56 -6.84
CA LYS A 195 -1.50 -4.22 -6.90
C LYS A 195 -0.79 -4.02 -8.24
N ILE A 196 -1.28 -3.04 -9.01
CA ILE A 196 -0.88 -2.82 -10.40
C ILE A 196 -0.64 -1.34 -10.67
N SER A 197 0.14 -1.05 -11.70
CA SER A 197 0.32 0.31 -12.22
C SER A 197 0.02 0.41 -13.72
N ARG A 198 -0.38 -0.69 -14.37
CA ARG A 198 -0.54 -0.79 -15.83
C ARG A 198 -1.85 -1.45 -16.24
N GLU A 199 -2.47 -0.92 -17.29
CA GLU A 199 -3.76 -1.39 -17.81
C GLU A 199 -3.70 -2.86 -18.27
N GLU A 200 -2.63 -3.26 -18.93
CA GLU A 200 -2.48 -4.63 -19.43
C GLU A 200 -2.41 -5.68 -18.30
N ILE A 201 -1.88 -5.30 -17.14
CA ILE A 201 -1.83 -6.18 -15.96
C ILE A 201 -3.18 -6.18 -15.24
N ALA A 202 -3.80 -5.01 -15.09
CA ALA A 202 -5.16 -4.91 -14.54
C ALA A 202 -6.16 -5.75 -15.35
N ALA A 203 -6.08 -5.73 -16.68
CA ALA A 203 -6.94 -6.52 -17.55
C ALA A 203 -6.82 -8.04 -17.28
N LYS A 204 -5.61 -8.53 -17.03
CA LYS A 204 -5.35 -9.93 -16.70
C LYS A 204 -5.95 -10.33 -15.35
N PHE A 205 -5.81 -9.46 -14.33
CA PHE A 205 -6.39 -9.74 -13.01
C PHE A 205 -7.91 -9.62 -12.98
N PHE A 206 -8.51 -8.74 -13.78
CA PHE A 206 -9.97 -8.68 -13.90
C PHE A 206 -10.57 -9.78 -14.77
N ALA A 207 -9.78 -10.40 -15.65
CA ALA A 207 -10.22 -11.55 -16.44
C ALA A 207 -10.26 -12.84 -15.59
N PRO A 208 -10.97 -13.88 -16.05
CA PRO A 208 -10.90 -15.19 -15.44
C PRO A 208 -9.51 -15.83 -15.56
N PRO A 209 -9.20 -16.85 -14.75
CA PRO A 209 -7.98 -17.63 -14.89
C PRO A 209 -7.76 -18.13 -16.33
N PRO A 210 -6.54 -17.98 -16.89
CA PRO A 210 -6.26 -18.42 -18.26
C PRO A 210 -6.51 -19.93 -18.46
N GLU A 211 -7.20 -20.29 -19.54
CA GLU A 211 -7.56 -21.68 -19.86
C GLU A 211 -6.35 -22.62 -19.90
N ARG A 212 -5.19 -22.13 -20.37
CA ARG A 212 -3.94 -22.91 -20.37
C ARG A 212 -3.58 -23.42 -18.98
N PHE A 213 -3.70 -22.58 -17.95
CA PHE A 213 -3.37 -22.92 -16.58
C PHE A 213 -4.46 -23.80 -15.96
N LEU A 214 -5.72 -23.57 -16.29
CA LEU A 214 -6.81 -24.44 -15.85
C LEU A 214 -6.63 -25.87 -16.40
N ARG A 215 -6.29 -26.03 -17.68
CA ARG A 215 -6.00 -27.35 -18.28
C ARG A 215 -4.81 -28.03 -17.62
N GLU A 216 -3.76 -27.28 -17.31
CA GLU A 216 -2.58 -27.80 -16.60
C GLU A 216 -2.92 -28.26 -15.17
N LEU A 217 -3.75 -27.51 -14.44
CA LEU A 217 -4.19 -27.87 -13.09
C LEU A 217 -5.15 -29.07 -13.08
N VAL A 218 -6.00 -29.21 -14.10
CA VAL A 218 -6.82 -30.42 -14.31
C VAL A 218 -5.93 -31.61 -14.65
N GLY A 219 -4.98 -31.44 -15.58
CA GLY A 219 -4.07 -32.50 -16.01
C GLY A 219 -3.17 -33.04 -14.90
N SER A 220 -2.80 -32.19 -13.94
CA SER A 220 -2.06 -32.59 -12.73
C SER A 220 -2.94 -33.15 -11.60
N GLY A 221 -4.26 -33.14 -11.76
CA GLY A 221 -5.22 -33.57 -10.72
C GLY A 221 -5.33 -32.59 -9.55
N THR A 222 -4.80 -31.37 -9.68
CA THR A 222 -4.88 -30.33 -8.64
C THR A 222 -6.32 -29.81 -8.47
N ILE A 223 -7.08 -29.77 -9.56
CA ILE A 223 -8.50 -29.41 -9.59
C ILE A 223 -9.29 -30.38 -10.49
N THR A 224 -10.60 -30.47 -10.30
CA THR A 224 -11.49 -31.23 -11.20
C THR A 224 -11.88 -30.42 -12.44
N PRO A 225 -12.37 -31.07 -13.51
CA PRO A 225 -12.95 -30.37 -14.66
C PRO A 225 -14.09 -29.41 -14.29
N GLU A 226 -14.94 -29.77 -13.32
CA GLU A 226 -16.03 -28.91 -12.83
C GLU A 226 -15.48 -27.66 -12.13
N GLN A 227 -14.44 -27.81 -11.31
CA GLN A 227 -13.76 -26.67 -10.68
C GLN A 227 -13.16 -25.72 -11.72
N ALA A 228 -12.59 -26.24 -12.80
CA ALA A 228 -12.11 -25.42 -13.92
C ALA A 228 -13.24 -24.65 -14.61
N GLN A 229 -14.42 -25.27 -14.79
CA GLN A 229 -15.60 -24.60 -15.34
C GLN A 229 -16.10 -23.47 -14.44
N TRP A 230 -16.06 -23.65 -13.11
CA TRP A 230 -16.41 -22.57 -12.17
C TRP A 230 -15.36 -21.47 -12.15
N ALA A 231 -14.08 -21.84 -12.22
CA ALA A 231 -12.98 -20.89 -12.24
C ALA A 231 -13.08 -19.92 -13.43
N ALA A 232 -13.53 -20.40 -14.60
CA ALA A 232 -13.74 -19.57 -15.78
C ALA A 232 -14.85 -18.49 -15.62
N GLN A 233 -15.62 -18.51 -14.53
CA GLN A 233 -16.73 -17.59 -14.25
C GLN A 233 -16.41 -16.57 -13.14
N VAL A 234 -15.19 -16.58 -12.62
CA VAL A 234 -14.75 -15.66 -11.56
C VAL A 234 -13.49 -14.92 -12.00
N PRO A 235 -13.29 -13.66 -11.58
CA PRO A 235 -12.06 -12.95 -11.91
C PRO A 235 -10.87 -13.51 -11.13
N MET A 236 -9.67 -13.34 -11.67
CA MET A 236 -8.41 -13.61 -10.96
C MET A 236 -8.28 -12.78 -9.68
N ALA A 237 -8.68 -11.50 -9.72
CA ALA A 237 -8.82 -10.64 -8.56
C ALA A 237 -10.12 -9.84 -8.66
N GLN A 238 -10.91 -9.87 -7.59
CA GLN A 238 -12.11 -9.04 -7.46
C GLN A 238 -11.75 -7.58 -7.13
N ASP A 239 -10.62 -7.41 -6.43
CA ASP A 239 -10.12 -6.15 -5.91
C ASP A 239 -8.76 -5.87 -6.55
N VAL A 240 -8.65 -4.73 -7.21
CA VAL A 240 -7.40 -4.24 -7.81
C VAL A 240 -7.01 -2.93 -7.16
N THR A 241 -5.80 -2.87 -6.63
CA THR A 241 -5.19 -1.63 -6.17
C THR A 241 -4.43 -1.00 -7.32
N VAL A 242 -4.84 0.21 -7.72
CA VAL A 242 -4.01 1.07 -8.56
C VAL A 242 -2.92 1.68 -7.69
N GLU A 243 -1.67 1.40 -8.02
CA GLU A 243 -0.49 2.02 -7.45
C GLU A 243 0.05 3.08 -8.41
N ALA A 244 -0.21 4.33 -8.05
CA ALA A 244 0.37 5.50 -8.70
C ALA A 244 1.84 5.72 -8.27
N ASP A 245 2.36 6.93 -8.38
CA ASP A 245 3.67 7.28 -7.83
C ASP A 245 3.76 6.97 -6.32
N SER A 246 4.69 6.09 -5.96
CA SER A 246 4.78 5.47 -4.64
C SER A 246 6.24 5.26 -4.20
N GLY A 247 6.47 5.02 -2.91
CA GLY A 247 7.81 4.65 -2.42
C GLY A 247 8.17 3.23 -2.81
N GLY A 248 9.44 2.96 -3.12
CA GLY A 248 9.87 1.65 -3.61
C GLY A 248 9.70 1.52 -5.12
N HIS A 249 9.32 0.33 -5.60
CA HIS A 249 9.11 0.11 -7.03
C HIS A 249 7.91 0.92 -7.52
N THR A 250 8.13 1.77 -8.53
CA THR A 250 7.07 2.58 -9.13
C THR A 250 7.42 2.97 -10.57
N ASP A 251 6.39 3.09 -11.40
CA ASP A 251 6.46 3.69 -12.75
C ASP A 251 6.27 5.22 -12.71
N ASN A 252 6.17 5.83 -11.51
CA ASN A 252 5.91 7.27 -11.29
C ASN A 252 4.65 7.81 -11.98
N ARG A 253 3.60 6.98 -12.05
CA ARG A 253 2.36 7.35 -12.77
C ARG A 253 1.52 8.32 -11.94
N PRO A 254 0.98 9.40 -12.54
CA PRO A 254 0.09 10.30 -11.81
C PRO A 254 -1.23 9.61 -11.45
N ALA A 255 -1.64 9.70 -10.18
CA ALA A 255 -2.89 9.09 -9.72
C ALA A 255 -4.12 9.62 -10.47
N ILE A 256 -4.16 10.93 -10.73
CA ILE A 256 -5.30 11.62 -11.35
C ILE A 256 -5.58 11.18 -12.79
N SER A 257 -4.59 10.61 -13.50
CA SER A 257 -4.77 10.07 -14.84
C SER A 257 -4.85 8.55 -14.86
N LEU A 258 -4.02 7.85 -14.08
CA LEU A 258 -4.00 6.39 -14.06
C LEU A 258 -5.31 5.81 -13.49
N PHE A 259 -5.81 6.38 -12.38
CA PHE A 259 -6.93 5.79 -11.67
C PHE A 259 -8.23 5.80 -12.49
N PRO A 260 -8.66 6.91 -13.12
CA PRO A 260 -9.83 6.91 -14.01
C PRO A 260 -9.71 5.94 -15.19
N SER A 261 -8.52 5.78 -15.79
CA SER A 261 -8.31 4.81 -16.87
C SER A 261 -8.58 3.37 -16.43
N ILE A 262 -8.12 3.00 -15.23
CA ILE A 262 -8.35 1.65 -14.68
C ILE A 262 -9.82 1.46 -14.27
N LEU A 263 -10.51 2.50 -13.81
CA LEU A 263 -11.97 2.44 -13.58
C LEU A 263 -12.74 2.17 -14.88
N ALA A 264 -12.39 2.85 -15.97
CA ALA A 264 -13.01 2.58 -17.28
C ALA A 264 -12.75 1.15 -17.77
N LEU A 265 -11.53 0.63 -17.55
CA LEU A 265 -11.20 -0.76 -17.84
C LEU A 265 -12.02 -1.74 -16.98
N LYS A 266 -12.17 -1.46 -15.68
CA LYS A 266 -13.00 -2.23 -14.75
C LYS A 266 -14.44 -2.30 -15.23
N ASP A 267 -15.05 -1.19 -15.65
CA ASP A 267 -16.42 -1.16 -16.18
C ASP A 267 -16.57 -1.97 -17.46
N LYS A 268 -15.62 -1.85 -18.39
CA LYS A 268 -15.59 -2.65 -19.64
C LYS A 268 -15.55 -4.15 -19.35
N ILE A 269 -14.69 -4.57 -18.42
CA ILE A 269 -14.51 -5.98 -18.09
C ILE A 269 -15.71 -6.52 -17.30
N GLN A 270 -16.25 -5.74 -16.37
CA GLN A 270 -17.48 -6.08 -15.65
C GLN A 270 -18.64 -6.31 -16.63
N ALA A 271 -18.80 -5.45 -17.65
CA ALA A 271 -19.83 -5.61 -18.67
C ALA A 271 -19.57 -6.84 -19.58
N GLN A 272 -18.31 -7.12 -19.89
CA GLN A 272 -17.90 -8.26 -20.73
C GLN A 272 -18.22 -9.60 -20.06
N TYR A 273 -17.78 -9.81 -18.81
CA TYR A 273 -17.92 -11.10 -18.12
C TYR A 273 -19.19 -11.21 -17.28
N ARG A 274 -19.85 -10.08 -16.96
CA ARG A 274 -21.08 -10.02 -16.17
C ARG A 274 -20.95 -10.77 -14.85
N TYR A 275 -19.83 -10.56 -14.15
CA TYR A 275 -19.60 -11.18 -12.86
C TYR A 275 -20.73 -10.84 -11.89
N GLN A 276 -21.18 -11.83 -11.12
CA GLN A 276 -22.24 -11.64 -10.12
C GLN A 276 -21.85 -10.61 -9.05
N GLN A 277 -20.56 -10.57 -8.72
CA GLN A 277 -19.99 -9.60 -7.80
C GLN A 277 -19.24 -8.54 -8.60
N GLU A 278 -19.46 -7.26 -8.26
CA GLU A 278 -18.80 -6.15 -8.92
C GLU A 278 -17.29 -6.14 -8.67
N LEU A 279 -16.53 -5.93 -9.74
CA LEU A 279 -15.10 -5.60 -9.64
C LEU A 279 -14.92 -4.28 -8.91
N ARG A 280 -13.84 -4.16 -8.13
CA ARG A 280 -13.54 -2.97 -7.33
C ARG A 280 -12.12 -2.52 -7.55
N VAL A 281 -11.92 -1.20 -7.53
CA VAL A 281 -10.62 -0.56 -7.72
C VAL A 281 -10.33 0.32 -6.51
N GLY A 282 -9.25 0.02 -5.78
CA GLY A 282 -8.69 0.90 -4.77
C GLY A 282 -7.55 1.76 -5.31
N LEU A 283 -7.15 2.77 -4.54
CA LEU A 283 -6.09 3.69 -4.93
C LEU A 283 -5.01 3.81 -3.84
N GLY A 284 -3.76 3.60 -4.25
CA GLY A 284 -2.55 3.89 -3.49
C GLY A 284 -1.55 4.70 -4.32
N GLY A 285 -0.48 5.15 -3.67
CA GLY A 285 0.48 6.10 -4.25
C GLY A 285 0.01 7.54 -4.10
N GLY A 286 0.75 8.35 -3.33
CA GLY A 286 0.39 9.74 -3.04
C GLY A 286 -0.65 9.97 -1.93
N ILE A 287 -1.31 8.93 -1.40
CA ILE A 287 -2.32 9.05 -0.34
C ILE A 287 -1.64 9.21 1.03
N ALA A 288 -1.65 10.44 1.54
CA ALA A 288 -0.89 10.82 2.73
C ALA A 288 -1.47 12.02 3.51
N THR A 289 -2.58 12.60 3.05
CA THR A 289 -3.24 13.74 3.68
C THR A 289 -4.75 13.58 3.58
N PRO A 290 -5.54 14.25 4.44
CA PRO A 290 -6.99 14.35 4.27
C PRO A 290 -7.41 14.72 2.85
N ALA A 291 -6.71 15.66 2.21
CA ALA A 291 -7.02 16.12 0.86
C ALA A 291 -6.77 15.06 -0.21
N SER A 292 -5.64 14.33 -0.14
CA SER A 292 -5.35 13.24 -1.08
C SER A 292 -6.31 12.05 -0.89
N ALA A 293 -6.69 11.75 0.35
CA ALA A 293 -7.72 10.75 0.66
C ALA A 293 -9.10 11.17 0.13
N ALA A 294 -9.53 12.42 0.36
CA ALA A 294 -10.77 12.95 -0.19
C ALA A 294 -10.80 12.90 -1.72
N ALA A 295 -9.70 13.29 -2.38
CA ALA A 295 -9.58 13.25 -3.83
C ALA A 295 -9.69 11.81 -4.38
N ALA A 296 -9.07 10.83 -3.72
CA ALA A 296 -9.17 9.43 -4.10
C ALA A 296 -10.61 8.91 -4.05
N PHE A 297 -11.33 9.16 -2.95
CA PHE A 297 -12.74 8.79 -2.85
C PHE A 297 -13.62 9.55 -3.84
N ALA A 298 -13.37 10.84 -4.06
CA ALA A 298 -14.09 11.64 -5.06
C ALA A 298 -13.90 11.12 -6.49
N MET A 299 -12.75 10.52 -6.81
CA MET A 299 -12.53 9.85 -8.10
C MET A 299 -13.23 8.48 -8.19
N GLY A 300 -13.73 7.92 -7.08
CA GLY A 300 -14.43 6.63 -7.03
C GLY A 300 -13.61 5.46 -6.48
N ALA A 301 -12.58 5.71 -5.65
CA ALA A 301 -11.84 4.65 -4.96
C ALA A 301 -12.75 3.80 -4.07
N ALA A 302 -12.76 2.48 -4.30
CA ALA A 302 -13.44 1.53 -3.44
C ALA A 302 -12.78 1.43 -2.06
N TYR A 303 -11.47 1.65 -1.98
CA TYR A 303 -10.68 1.70 -0.76
C TYR A 303 -9.37 2.45 -0.98
N LEU A 304 -8.76 2.93 0.09
CA LEU A 304 -7.44 3.57 0.06
C LEU A 304 -6.34 2.57 0.40
N VAL A 305 -5.15 2.81 -0.15
CA VAL A 305 -3.93 2.10 0.24
C VAL A 305 -2.86 3.11 0.64
N THR A 306 -2.31 2.97 1.84
CA THR A 306 -1.15 3.74 2.31
C THR A 306 0.07 2.85 2.50
N GLY A 307 1.26 3.43 2.33
CA GLY A 307 2.54 2.73 2.48
C GLY A 307 3.54 3.59 3.25
N THR A 308 4.17 4.53 2.57
CA THR A 308 5.25 5.37 3.13
C THR A 308 4.91 6.02 4.48
N VAL A 309 3.68 6.54 4.68
CA VAL A 309 3.28 7.11 5.99
C VAL A 309 3.23 6.08 7.11
N ASN A 310 2.91 4.81 6.79
CA ASN A 310 2.91 3.71 7.75
C ASN A 310 4.34 3.34 8.16
N GLN A 311 5.33 3.47 7.26
CA GLN A 311 6.74 3.26 7.60
C GLN A 311 7.26 4.27 8.63
N ALA A 312 6.68 5.47 8.71
CA ALA A 312 7.02 6.44 9.76
C ALA A 312 6.34 6.15 11.11
N CYS A 313 5.48 5.13 11.20
CA CYS A 313 4.74 4.81 12.41
C CYS A 313 5.48 3.77 13.27
N VAL A 314 5.27 3.83 14.59
CA VAL A 314 5.99 3.02 15.58
C VAL A 314 5.79 1.52 15.41
N GLU A 315 4.72 1.09 14.76
CA GLU A 315 4.43 -0.32 14.48
C GLU A 315 5.26 -0.88 13.30
N SER A 316 5.90 -0.02 12.50
CA SER A 316 6.71 -0.45 11.36
C SER A 316 7.95 -1.25 11.79
N GLY A 317 8.31 -2.25 10.99
CA GLY A 317 9.49 -3.10 11.20
C GLY A 317 10.82 -2.44 10.83
N THR A 318 10.91 -1.11 10.88
CA THR A 318 12.15 -0.35 10.67
C THR A 318 12.62 0.29 11.97
N CYS A 319 13.90 0.64 12.06
CA CYS A 319 14.47 1.24 13.26
C CYS A 319 13.97 2.67 13.52
N ASP A 320 14.17 3.13 14.76
CA ASP A 320 13.78 4.48 15.21
C ASP A 320 14.49 5.58 14.39
N GLU A 321 15.76 5.38 14.01
CA GLU A 321 16.51 6.35 13.21
C GLU A 321 15.88 6.56 11.83
N VAL A 322 15.40 5.50 11.19
CA VAL A 322 14.68 5.62 9.91
C VAL A 322 13.37 6.36 10.10
N ARG A 323 12.61 6.08 11.17
CA ARG A 323 11.37 6.80 11.48
C ARG A 323 11.61 8.30 11.72
N GLN A 324 12.70 8.65 12.40
CA GLN A 324 13.14 10.04 12.56
C GLN A 324 13.47 10.68 11.20
N MET A 325 14.26 10.00 10.36
CA MET A 325 14.59 10.50 9.01
C MET A 325 13.34 10.72 8.14
N LEU A 326 12.36 9.81 8.23
CA LEU A 326 11.09 9.92 7.51
C LEU A 326 10.27 11.12 8.00
N ALA A 327 10.25 11.40 9.31
CA ALA A 327 9.54 12.56 9.86
C ALA A 327 10.13 13.91 9.46
N GLU A 328 11.42 13.95 9.14
CA GLU A 328 12.11 15.16 8.67
C GLU A 328 12.03 15.37 7.15
N THR A 329 11.55 14.37 6.42
CA THR A 329 11.53 14.33 4.95
C THR A 329 10.63 15.43 4.39
N ARG A 330 11.12 16.14 3.37
CA ARG A 330 10.37 17.11 2.57
C ARG A 330 10.09 16.57 1.17
N GLN A 331 9.22 17.23 0.43
CA GLN A 331 8.82 16.80 -0.92
C GLN A 331 10.02 16.57 -1.85
N ALA A 332 11.00 17.46 -1.82
CA ALA A 332 12.19 17.41 -2.69
C ALA A 332 13.28 16.42 -2.20
N ASP A 333 13.07 15.73 -1.07
CA ASP A 333 14.05 14.81 -0.47
C ASP A 333 13.96 13.38 -1.04
N ILE A 334 13.18 13.18 -2.11
CA ILE A 334 12.97 11.89 -2.76
C ILE A 334 13.72 11.85 -4.10
N THR A 335 14.14 10.65 -4.52
CA THR A 335 14.75 10.39 -5.83
C THR A 335 14.56 8.95 -6.26
N MET A 336 14.76 8.68 -7.56
CA MET A 336 14.93 7.32 -8.06
C MET A 336 16.38 6.85 -7.86
N ALA A 337 16.55 5.56 -7.60
CA ALA A 337 17.85 4.89 -7.48
C ALA A 337 17.77 3.45 -8.04
N PRO A 338 18.88 2.87 -8.54
CA PRO A 338 18.90 1.50 -9.05
C PRO A 338 18.36 0.48 -8.04
N SER A 339 17.49 -0.42 -8.51
CA SER A 339 16.97 -1.51 -7.70
C SER A 339 17.93 -2.69 -7.60
N ALA A 340 17.82 -3.48 -6.52
CA ALA A 340 18.57 -4.72 -6.37
C ALA A 340 18.01 -5.86 -7.24
N ASP A 341 16.69 -5.97 -7.30
CA ASP A 341 15.95 -6.86 -8.17
C ASP A 341 15.78 -6.20 -9.54
N MET A 342 16.31 -6.84 -10.59
CA MET A 342 16.40 -6.29 -11.96
C MET A 342 17.40 -5.14 -12.14
N PHE A 343 18.44 -5.09 -11.30
CA PHE A 343 19.58 -4.15 -11.45
C PHE A 343 20.13 -4.13 -12.87
N GLU A 344 20.34 -5.32 -13.44
CA GLU A 344 20.91 -5.52 -14.78
C GLU A 344 20.03 -4.92 -15.89
N MET A 345 18.72 -4.80 -15.66
CA MET A 345 17.74 -4.23 -16.58
C MET A 345 17.57 -2.71 -16.42
N GLY A 346 18.25 -2.10 -15.44
CA GLY A 346 18.16 -0.66 -15.18
C GLY A 346 16.86 -0.22 -14.51
N VAL A 347 16.17 -1.13 -13.82
CA VAL A 347 14.98 -0.79 -13.03
C VAL A 347 15.40 0.03 -11.82
N ASN A 348 14.57 1.04 -11.50
CA ASN A 348 14.80 1.93 -10.37
C ASN A 348 13.67 1.81 -9.34
N VAL A 349 13.98 2.20 -8.11
CA VAL A 349 13.05 2.37 -6.99
C VAL A 349 13.12 3.80 -6.45
N GLN A 350 12.01 4.28 -5.92
CA GLN A 350 11.89 5.59 -5.29
C GLN A 350 12.30 5.52 -3.82
N VAL A 351 13.27 6.34 -3.44
CA VAL A 351 13.95 6.30 -2.13
C VAL A 351 14.17 7.70 -1.55
N LEU A 352 14.34 7.77 -0.23
CA LEU A 352 14.84 8.96 0.45
C LEU A 352 16.30 9.22 0.08
N LYS A 353 16.64 10.47 -0.28
CA LYS A 353 18.05 10.90 -0.50
C LYS A 353 18.62 11.76 0.61
N ARG A 354 17.78 12.28 1.51
CA ARG A 354 18.25 13.12 2.62
C ARG A 354 18.77 12.27 3.76
N GLY A 355 19.95 12.60 4.27
CA GLY A 355 20.56 11.91 5.43
C GLY A 355 21.19 10.55 5.11
N THR A 356 21.21 10.14 3.84
CA THR A 356 21.82 8.91 3.32
C THR A 356 22.47 9.21 1.96
N MET A 357 23.52 8.47 1.60
CA MET A 357 24.19 8.54 0.29
C MET A 357 23.84 7.34 -0.60
N PHE A 358 22.87 6.50 -0.19
CA PHE A 358 22.48 5.29 -0.90
C PHE A 358 22.20 5.56 -2.38
N SER A 359 21.37 6.55 -2.71
CA SER A 359 20.97 6.82 -4.10
C SER A 359 22.16 7.17 -5.00
N MET A 360 23.08 7.99 -4.50
CA MET A 360 24.33 8.33 -5.21
C MET A 360 25.24 7.12 -5.37
N ARG A 361 25.39 6.31 -4.32
CA ARG A 361 26.23 5.09 -4.33
C ARG A 361 25.66 4.05 -5.28
N ALA A 362 24.35 3.80 -5.25
CA ALA A 362 23.65 2.90 -6.14
C ALA A 362 23.77 3.35 -7.61
N ALA A 363 23.58 4.65 -7.90
CA ALA A 363 23.78 5.20 -9.23
C ALA A 363 25.22 4.97 -9.73
N ARG A 364 26.22 5.20 -8.87
CA ARG A 364 27.62 4.95 -9.21
C ARG A 364 27.91 3.48 -9.53
N LEU A 365 27.34 2.54 -8.75
CA LEU A 365 27.45 1.11 -9.05
C LEU A 365 26.83 0.77 -10.40
N TYR A 366 25.69 1.36 -10.76
CA TYR A 366 25.05 1.13 -12.05
C TYR A 366 25.84 1.72 -13.23
N GLU A 367 26.42 2.91 -13.07
CA GLU A 367 27.33 3.50 -14.06
C GLU A 367 28.54 2.59 -14.34
N LEU A 368 29.19 2.11 -13.27
CA LEU A 368 30.33 1.21 -13.38
C LEU A 368 29.92 -0.13 -14.01
N TYR A 369 28.76 -0.65 -13.62
CA TYR A 369 28.18 -1.84 -14.24
C TYR A 369 27.99 -1.62 -15.73
N ARG A 370 27.45 -0.49 -16.20
CA ARG A 370 27.25 -0.24 -17.63
C ARG A 370 28.56 -0.09 -18.40
N SER A 371 29.56 0.55 -17.80
CA SER A 371 30.80 0.95 -18.48
C SER A 371 31.89 -0.11 -18.54
N HIS A 372 31.84 -1.15 -17.70
CA HIS A 372 32.90 -2.19 -17.62
C HIS A 372 32.35 -3.59 -17.85
N GLY A 373 33.13 -4.50 -18.44
CA GLY A 373 32.77 -5.91 -18.67
C GLY A 373 32.87 -6.79 -17.42
N SER A 374 33.70 -6.40 -16.45
CA SER A 374 34.01 -7.18 -15.25
C SER A 374 34.47 -6.28 -14.09
N ILE A 375 34.52 -6.82 -12.86
CA ILE A 375 35.11 -6.10 -11.71
C ILE A 375 36.62 -5.86 -11.87
N ASP A 376 37.30 -6.67 -12.68
CA ASP A 376 38.75 -6.62 -12.90
C ASP A 376 39.13 -5.50 -13.89
N GLU A 377 38.19 -5.08 -14.73
CA GLU A 377 38.36 -3.94 -15.65
C GLU A 377 38.17 -2.58 -14.97
N ILE A 378 37.63 -2.53 -13.74
CA ILE A 378 37.41 -1.27 -13.03
C ILE A 378 38.78 -0.63 -12.69
N PRO A 379 39.01 0.65 -13.05
CA PRO A 379 40.27 1.34 -12.74
C PRO A 379 40.63 1.23 -11.26
N ALA A 380 41.90 0.97 -10.96
CA ALA A 380 42.37 0.68 -9.61
C ALA A 380 41.97 1.74 -8.57
N GLU A 381 42.01 3.02 -8.95
CA GLU A 381 41.60 4.12 -8.07
C GLU A 381 40.10 4.06 -7.73
N GLU A 382 39.24 3.81 -8.73
CA GLU A 382 37.80 3.69 -8.53
C GLU A 382 37.46 2.45 -7.72
N ARG A 383 38.14 1.33 -7.99
CA ARG A 383 38.01 0.11 -7.20
C ARG A 383 38.36 0.34 -5.73
N GLN A 384 39.47 1.01 -5.42
CA GLN A 384 39.84 1.34 -4.04
C GLN A 384 38.79 2.24 -3.36
N LYS A 385 38.20 3.20 -4.09
CA LYS A 385 37.09 4.02 -3.57
C LYS A 385 35.87 3.18 -3.25
N LEU A 386 35.49 2.24 -4.11
CA LEU A 386 34.37 1.33 -3.86
C LEU A 386 34.59 0.48 -2.61
N GLU A 387 35.75 -0.18 -2.52
CA GLU A 387 36.10 -1.07 -1.41
C GLU A 387 36.16 -0.32 -0.08
N LYS A 388 36.69 0.91 -0.07
CA LYS A 388 36.78 1.74 1.15
C LYS A 388 35.45 2.35 1.57
N SER A 389 34.68 2.92 0.63
CA SER A 389 33.56 3.80 0.95
C SER A 389 32.19 3.13 0.88
N ILE A 390 31.99 2.20 -0.05
CA ILE A 390 30.70 1.53 -0.29
C ILE A 390 30.71 0.14 0.35
N PHE A 391 31.60 -0.75 -0.10
CA PHE A 391 31.60 -2.14 0.35
C PHE A 391 32.18 -2.29 1.76
N ARG A 392 33.18 -1.47 2.12
CA ARG A 392 33.98 -1.59 3.35
C ARG A 392 34.64 -2.97 3.49
N ALA A 393 34.98 -3.55 2.35
CA ALA A 393 35.62 -4.85 2.15
C ALA A 393 36.18 -4.89 0.73
N THR A 394 37.11 -5.79 0.45
CA THR A 394 37.58 -6.01 -0.93
C THR A 394 36.46 -6.61 -1.78
N LEU A 395 36.49 -6.36 -3.09
CA LEU A 395 35.48 -6.93 -4.00
C LEU A 395 35.55 -8.47 -4.01
N GLU A 396 36.72 -9.07 -3.80
CA GLU A 396 36.88 -10.52 -3.62
C GLU A 396 36.15 -11.03 -2.39
N SER A 397 36.28 -10.33 -1.25
CA SER A 397 35.60 -10.73 -0.02
C SER A 397 34.07 -10.65 -0.17
N VAL A 398 33.58 -9.60 -0.83
CA VAL A 398 32.15 -9.45 -1.14
C VAL A 398 31.68 -10.56 -2.09
N TRP A 399 32.49 -10.91 -3.09
CA TRP A 399 32.21 -12.04 -3.98
C TRP A 399 32.12 -13.36 -3.21
N GLU A 400 33.04 -13.64 -2.30
CA GLU A 400 33.03 -14.87 -1.51
C GLU A 400 31.79 -14.98 -0.61
N GLN A 401 31.37 -13.88 0.03
CA GLN A 401 30.11 -13.84 0.78
C GLN A 401 28.90 -14.08 -0.12
N THR A 402 28.88 -13.43 -1.29
CA THR A 402 27.80 -13.56 -2.28
C THR A 402 27.72 -14.99 -2.82
N ARG A 403 28.88 -15.61 -3.08
CA ARG A 403 28.99 -17.01 -3.51
C ARG A 403 28.42 -17.94 -2.45
N ALA A 404 28.84 -17.79 -1.19
CA ALA A 404 28.32 -18.60 -0.09
C ALA A 404 26.80 -18.50 0.07
N TYR A 405 26.25 -17.28 -0.06
CA TYR A 405 24.81 -17.03 -0.02
C TYR A 405 24.05 -17.77 -1.14
N PHE A 406 24.49 -17.60 -2.39
CA PHE A 406 23.82 -18.22 -3.53
C PHE A 406 24.05 -19.73 -3.62
N SER A 407 25.16 -20.27 -3.10
CA SER A 407 25.39 -21.72 -3.05
C SER A 407 24.33 -22.49 -2.27
N VAL A 408 23.64 -21.84 -1.32
CA VAL A 408 22.52 -22.43 -0.58
C VAL A 408 21.17 -22.09 -1.23
N ARG A 409 21.00 -20.83 -1.66
CA ARG A 409 19.70 -20.31 -2.14
C ARG A 409 19.41 -20.62 -3.61
N ASP A 410 20.38 -20.42 -4.49
CA ASP A 410 20.26 -20.65 -5.93
C ASP A 410 21.65 -20.87 -6.56
N PRO A 411 22.19 -22.11 -6.54
CA PRO A 411 23.53 -22.43 -7.03
C PRO A 411 23.77 -22.02 -8.50
N ARG A 412 22.70 -21.96 -9.31
CA ARG A 412 22.74 -21.55 -10.72
C ARG A 412 23.32 -20.13 -10.89
N GLN A 413 23.11 -19.23 -9.92
CA GLN A 413 23.71 -17.89 -9.96
C GLN A 413 25.23 -17.93 -9.86
N VAL A 414 25.77 -18.83 -9.05
CA VAL A 414 27.22 -19.02 -8.87
C VAL A 414 27.82 -19.58 -10.15
N GLU A 415 27.23 -20.64 -10.71
CA GLU A 415 27.67 -21.25 -11.96
C GLU A 415 27.72 -20.22 -13.10
N LYS A 416 26.66 -19.42 -13.25
CA LYS A 416 26.60 -18.35 -14.25
C LYS A 416 27.65 -17.27 -14.01
N ALA A 417 27.89 -16.87 -12.77
CA ALA A 417 28.88 -15.85 -12.43
C ALA A 417 30.32 -16.30 -12.70
N LEU A 418 30.63 -17.59 -12.54
CA LEU A 418 31.94 -18.15 -12.87
C LEU A 418 32.23 -18.13 -14.38
N GLN A 419 31.19 -18.20 -15.22
CA GLN A 419 31.31 -18.18 -16.68
C GLN A 419 31.13 -16.79 -17.29
N ASN A 420 30.54 -15.85 -16.54
CA ASN A 420 30.21 -14.52 -17.01
C ASN A 420 30.69 -13.45 -16.01
N PRO A 421 31.85 -12.81 -16.26
CA PRO A 421 32.42 -11.77 -15.40
C PRO A 421 31.48 -10.57 -15.16
N LYS A 422 30.62 -10.25 -16.13
CA LYS A 422 29.62 -9.19 -16.02
C LYS A 422 28.53 -9.56 -15.01
N HIS A 423 28.09 -10.82 -15.03
CA HIS A 423 27.13 -11.35 -14.07
C HIS A 423 27.72 -11.38 -12.65
N LYS A 424 28.99 -11.81 -12.51
CA LYS A 424 29.72 -11.72 -11.23
C LYS A 424 29.72 -10.29 -10.68
N MET A 425 30.05 -9.30 -11.53
CA MET A 425 30.01 -7.89 -11.13
C MET A 425 28.62 -7.45 -10.67
N ALA A 426 27.57 -7.83 -11.40
CA ALA A 426 26.19 -7.53 -10.99
C ALA A 426 25.87 -8.11 -9.61
N LEU A 427 26.21 -9.37 -9.34
CA LEU A 427 25.96 -10.00 -8.04
C LEU A 427 26.72 -9.30 -6.90
N VAL A 428 27.99 -8.92 -7.13
CA VAL A 428 28.78 -8.15 -6.14
C VAL A 428 28.14 -6.79 -5.86
N PHE A 429 27.66 -6.08 -6.88
CA PHE A 429 27.01 -4.78 -6.67
C PHE A 429 25.63 -4.92 -6.01
N ARG A 430 24.87 -5.94 -6.39
CA ARG A 430 23.58 -6.29 -5.79
C ARG A 430 23.71 -6.69 -4.33
N TRP A 431 24.88 -7.14 -3.86
CA TRP A 431 25.13 -7.31 -2.42
C TRP A 431 24.91 -5.99 -1.67
N TYR A 432 25.49 -4.88 -2.13
CA TYR A 432 25.31 -3.58 -1.47
C TYR A 432 23.85 -3.15 -1.49
N LEU A 433 23.21 -3.23 -2.66
CA LEU A 433 21.81 -2.86 -2.83
C LEU A 433 20.89 -3.72 -1.94
N GLY A 434 21.12 -5.03 -1.87
CA GLY A 434 20.33 -5.96 -1.07
C GLY A 434 20.55 -5.82 0.44
N GLN A 435 21.74 -5.41 0.88
CA GLN A 435 22.05 -5.19 2.31
C GLN A 435 21.60 -3.81 2.81
N SER A 436 21.58 -2.80 1.95
CA SER A 436 21.21 -1.42 2.30
C SER A 436 19.85 -1.25 3.01
N PRO A 437 18.75 -1.95 2.63
CA PRO A 437 17.50 -1.87 3.38
C PRO A 437 17.54 -2.73 4.66
N VAL A 438 18.36 -3.79 4.69
CA VAL A 438 18.54 -4.62 5.90
C VAL A 438 19.26 -3.82 6.99
N TRP A 439 20.30 -3.07 6.63
CA TRP A 439 20.99 -2.16 7.55
C TRP A 439 20.04 -1.08 8.09
N ALA A 440 19.20 -0.52 7.23
CA ALA A 440 18.20 0.46 7.63
C ALA A 440 17.19 -0.12 8.62
N ASN A 441 16.61 -1.28 8.32
CA ASN A 441 15.62 -1.91 9.19
C ASN A 441 16.20 -2.31 10.55
N LYS A 442 17.44 -2.82 10.58
CA LYS A 442 18.14 -3.23 11.80
C LYS A 442 18.73 -2.07 12.61
N GLY A 443 18.78 -0.85 12.06
CA GLY A 443 19.44 0.27 12.72
C GLY A 443 20.96 0.09 12.84
N GLU A 444 21.61 -0.49 11.83
CA GLU A 444 23.07 -0.65 11.81
C GLU A 444 23.77 0.72 11.73
N THR A 445 24.09 1.28 12.90
CA THR A 445 24.62 2.64 13.06
C THR A 445 25.87 2.90 12.23
N SER A 446 26.75 1.89 12.06
CA SER A 446 27.95 2.04 11.23
C SER A 446 27.62 2.25 9.75
N ARG A 447 26.42 1.87 9.31
CA ARG A 447 25.92 1.92 7.93
C ARG A 447 24.82 2.97 7.72
N LYS A 448 24.59 3.91 8.64
CA LYS A 448 23.57 4.96 8.50
C LYS A 448 23.58 5.68 7.14
N ILE A 449 24.78 6.02 6.65
CA ILE A 449 24.95 6.72 5.36
C ILE A 449 24.63 5.83 4.13
N ASP A 450 24.45 4.53 4.35
CA ASP A 450 24.15 3.50 3.34
C ASP A 450 22.68 3.05 3.39
N TYR A 451 21.84 3.61 4.26
CA TYR A 451 20.46 3.18 4.39
C TYR A 451 19.69 3.42 3.09
N GLN A 452 19.12 2.34 2.55
CA GLN A 452 18.07 2.42 1.54
C GLN A 452 16.73 2.48 2.26
N ILE A 453 16.01 3.59 2.06
CA ILE A 453 14.70 3.82 2.66
C ILE A 453 13.72 4.09 1.51
N TRP A 454 12.84 3.14 1.22
CA TRP A 454 11.80 3.28 0.20
C TRP A 454 10.76 4.30 0.65
N CYS A 455 10.68 5.44 -0.03
CA CYS A 455 9.86 6.56 0.41
C CYS A 455 9.41 7.35 -0.82
N GLY A 456 8.12 7.63 -0.92
CA GLY A 456 7.55 8.48 -1.98
C GLY A 456 7.36 9.94 -1.52
N PRO A 457 7.08 10.87 -2.45
CA PRO A 457 6.86 12.29 -2.13
C PRO A 457 5.69 12.53 -1.18
N ALA A 458 4.78 11.55 -1.07
CA ALA A 458 3.68 11.52 -0.11
C ALA A 458 4.14 11.79 1.35
N MET A 459 5.35 11.36 1.74
CA MET A 459 5.89 11.66 3.08
C MET A 459 6.06 13.16 3.33
N GLY A 460 6.55 13.90 2.32
CA GLY A 460 6.72 15.35 2.44
C GLY A 460 5.38 16.06 2.65
N ALA A 461 4.34 15.63 1.94
CA ALA A 461 2.99 16.15 2.11
C ALA A 461 2.39 15.79 3.48
N PHE A 462 2.61 14.56 3.95
CA PHE A 462 2.21 14.14 5.30
C PHE A 462 2.88 15.01 6.37
N ASN A 463 4.21 15.15 6.30
CA ASN A 463 4.98 15.92 7.27
C ASN A 463 4.55 17.39 7.30
N GLU A 464 4.27 17.99 6.14
CA GLU A 464 3.75 19.36 6.07
C GLU A 464 2.38 19.48 6.72
N TRP A 465 1.47 18.54 6.45
CA TRP A 465 0.15 18.50 7.07
C TRP A 465 0.21 18.29 8.59
N THR A 466 1.18 17.52 9.09
CA THR A 466 1.34 17.26 10.53
C THR A 466 2.15 18.32 11.28
N ARG A 467 2.75 19.29 10.59
CA ARG A 467 3.62 20.31 11.19
C ARG A 467 2.90 21.08 12.30
N GLY A 468 3.56 21.27 13.44
CA GLY A 468 3.03 21.95 14.61
C GLY A 468 2.01 21.13 15.41
N SER A 469 1.71 19.90 15.01
CA SER A 469 0.79 18.99 15.72
C SER A 469 1.54 17.91 16.50
N PHE A 470 0.79 17.14 17.30
CA PHE A 470 1.36 15.99 18.01
C PHE A 470 1.92 14.91 17.06
N LEU A 471 1.44 14.80 15.81
CA LEU A 471 1.96 13.85 14.81
C LEU A 471 3.28 14.28 14.16
N GLU A 472 3.74 15.53 14.39
CA GLU A 472 5.09 15.93 13.99
C GLU A 472 6.14 15.06 14.69
N VAL A 473 5.88 14.67 15.94
CA VAL A 473 6.75 13.82 16.75
C VAL A 473 6.64 12.35 16.31
N PRO A 474 7.73 11.68 15.88
CA PRO A 474 7.67 10.31 15.37
C PRO A 474 7.09 9.28 16.34
N ALA A 475 7.38 9.43 17.64
CA ALA A 475 6.89 8.53 18.69
C ALA A 475 5.35 8.54 18.83
N ASN A 476 4.69 9.60 18.34
CA ASN A 476 3.23 9.74 18.36
C ASN A 476 2.56 9.18 17.10
N ARG A 477 3.34 8.81 16.07
CA ARG A 477 2.81 8.26 14.83
C ARG A 477 2.46 6.79 15.03
N LYS A 478 1.16 6.53 15.27
CA LYS A 478 0.58 5.20 15.31
C LYS A 478 -0.27 4.97 14.06
N VAL A 479 -0.16 3.80 13.44
CA VAL A 479 -0.82 3.54 12.15
C VAL A 479 -2.32 3.79 12.19
N ILE A 480 -2.99 3.48 13.30
CA ILE A 480 -4.44 3.65 13.44
C ILE A 480 -4.82 5.13 13.65
N THR A 481 -4.03 5.86 14.45
CA THR A 481 -4.23 7.31 14.61
C THR A 481 -4.06 8.03 13.28
N VAL A 482 -3.05 7.64 12.49
CA VAL A 482 -2.82 8.20 11.16
C VAL A 482 -3.99 7.85 10.23
N ALA A 483 -4.37 6.58 10.11
CA ALA A 483 -5.43 6.14 9.22
C ALA A 483 -6.78 6.81 9.52
N LEU A 484 -7.16 6.89 10.80
CA LEU A 484 -8.40 7.53 11.21
C LEU A 484 -8.40 9.04 10.96
N ASN A 485 -7.26 9.72 11.12
CA ASN A 485 -7.16 11.14 10.74
C ASN A 485 -7.31 11.34 9.24
N LEU A 486 -6.74 10.46 8.41
CA LEU A 486 -6.88 10.54 6.95
C LEU A 486 -8.34 10.33 6.53
N LEU A 487 -9.03 9.33 7.11
CA LEU A 487 -10.43 9.05 6.82
C LEU A 487 -11.36 10.17 7.33
N LEU A 488 -11.23 10.57 8.60
CA LEU A 488 -12.06 11.64 9.18
C LEU A 488 -11.82 12.97 8.46
N GLY A 489 -10.57 13.30 8.18
CA GLY A 489 -10.22 14.49 7.41
C GLY A 489 -10.77 14.42 5.98
N ALA A 490 -10.78 13.25 5.34
CA ALA A 490 -11.40 13.08 4.03
C ALA A 490 -12.91 13.33 4.08
N ALA A 491 -13.61 12.73 5.04
CA ALA A 491 -15.03 12.95 5.26
C ALA A 491 -15.34 14.43 5.53
N TYR A 492 -14.55 15.07 6.38
CA TYR A 492 -14.63 16.50 6.69
C TYR A 492 -14.52 17.34 5.40
N LEU A 493 -13.50 17.12 4.57
CA LEU A 493 -13.28 17.90 3.35
C LEU A 493 -14.35 17.64 2.28
N LEU A 494 -14.81 16.40 2.13
CA LEU A 494 -15.92 16.08 1.22
C LEU A 494 -17.23 16.78 1.63
N ARG A 495 -17.47 16.91 2.94
CA ARG A 495 -18.60 17.68 3.47
C ARG A 495 -18.40 19.18 3.27
N ALA A 496 -17.21 19.69 3.56
CA ALA A 496 -16.87 21.10 3.39
C ALA A 496 -17.05 21.54 1.92
N ASN A 497 -16.64 20.71 0.96
CA ASN A 497 -16.75 21.00 -0.46
C ASN A 497 -18.21 21.06 -0.99
N GLN A 498 -19.18 20.53 -0.24
CA GLN A 498 -20.61 20.67 -0.61
C GLN A 498 -21.14 22.08 -0.33
N LEU A 499 -20.55 22.82 0.61
CA LEU A 499 -21.03 24.14 1.04
C LEU A 499 -20.85 25.22 -0.05
N PRO A 500 -19.66 25.40 -0.68
CA PRO A 500 -19.48 26.37 -1.76
C PRO A 500 -20.35 26.11 -2.99
N ILE A 501 -20.62 24.85 -3.33
CA ILE A 501 -21.47 24.47 -4.47
C ILE A 501 -22.93 24.91 -4.22
N GLN A 502 -23.31 25.09 -2.96
CA GLN A 502 -24.61 25.58 -2.52
C GLN A 502 -24.62 27.08 -2.20
N GLY A 503 -23.57 27.82 -2.59
CA GLY A 503 -23.48 29.27 -2.39
C GLY A 503 -22.99 29.71 -1.00
N VAL A 504 -22.63 28.78 -0.10
CA VAL A 504 -22.07 29.11 1.21
C VAL A 504 -20.58 29.37 1.10
N ARG A 505 -20.14 30.57 1.48
CA ARG A 505 -18.72 30.92 1.51
C ARG A 505 -18.06 30.36 2.76
N LEU A 506 -16.97 29.65 2.57
CA LEU A 506 -16.09 29.18 3.64
C LEU A 506 -14.81 30.02 3.65
N ASP A 507 -14.32 30.35 4.84
CA ASP A 507 -12.97 30.87 4.98
C ASP A 507 -11.93 29.74 4.82
N ALA A 508 -10.66 30.12 4.64
CA ALA A 508 -9.57 29.16 4.50
C ALA A 508 -9.39 28.30 5.77
N GLU A 509 -9.75 28.85 6.93
CA GLU A 509 -9.65 28.12 8.19
C GLU A 509 -10.64 26.95 8.23
N ALA A 510 -11.89 27.13 7.82
CA ALA A 510 -12.89 26.07 7.72
C ALA A 510 -12.52 24.96 6.73
N LEU A 511 -11.63 25.23 5.77
CA LEU A 511 -11.11 24.21 4.85
C LEU A 511 -9.87 23.48 5.39
N SER A 512 -9.32 23.90 6.54
CA SER A 512 -8.18 23.23 7.16
C SER A 512 -8.62 22.15 8.16
N PHE A 513 -8.12 20.94 7.97
CA PHE A 513 -8.24 19.83 8.92
C PHE A 513 -6.87 19.55 9.54
N ALA A 514 -6.72 19.86 10.83
CA ALA A 514 -5.52 19.54 11.59
C ALA A 514 -5.63 18.13 12.21
N PRO A 515 -4.50 17.43 12.44
CA PRO A 515 -4.51 16.16 13.15
C PRO A 515 -5.19 16.24 14.52
N LEU A 516 -6.05 15.27 14.81
CA LEU A 516 -6.73 15.08 16.07
C LEU A 516 -6.19 13.84 16.79
N GLU A 517 -6.10 13.91 18.11
CA GLU A 517 -5.80 12.74 18.93
C GLU A 517 -6.90 11.68 18.78
N ILE A 518 -6.52 10.41 18.92
CA ILE A 518 -7.42 9.28 18.63
C ILE A 518 -8.66 9.27 19.52
N GLU A 519 -8.56 9.73 20.78
CA GLU A 519 -9.72 9.81 21.68
C GLU A 519 -10.73 10.85 21.20
N THR A 520 -10.26 12.02 20.75
CA THR A 520 -11.11 13.05 20.13
C THR A 520 -11.78 12.53 18.86
N ILE A 521 -11.07 11.76 18.03
CA ILE A 521 -11.67 11.14 16.84
C ILE A 521 -12.80 10.21 17.25
N LYS A 522 -12.58 9.33 18.23
CA LYS A 522 -13.61 8.39 18.70
C LYS A 522 -14.88 9.08 19.18
N GLU A 523 -14.81 10.31 19.70
CA GLU A 523 -16.00 11.08 20.06
C GLU A 523 -16.88 11.42 18.86
N TYR A 524 -16.28 11.71 17.70
CA TYR A 524 -16.98 12.00 16.44
C TYR A 524 -17.45 10.74 15.68
N LEU A 525 -16.92 9.56 16.04
CA LEU A 525 -17.31 8.28 15.45
C LEU A 525 -18.41 7.55 16.22
N ARG A 526 -18.87 8.12 17.34
CA ARG A 526 -19.96 7.56 18.16
C ARG A 526 -21.35 7.82 17.57
#